data_AF-A0A6C0ITQ4-F1
#
_entry.id   AF-A0A6C0ITQ4-F1
#
_cell.length_a   1.000
_cell.length_b   1.000
_cell.length_c   1.000
_cell.angle_alpha   90.00
_cell.angle_beta   90.00
_cell.angle_gamma   90.00
#
_symmetry.space_group_name_H-M   'P 1'
#
loop_
_entity.id
_entity.type
_entity.pdbx_description
1 polymer ?
#
loop_
_entity_poly.entity_id
_entity_poly.type
_entity_poly.pdbx_seq_one_letter_code
_entity_poly.pdbx_strand_id
1 'polypeptide(L)'
;MKILVIGLGSMGKRRLRCLKYIEENDNSKFELFGYDKSIIRVNESESLFNIKKYDNYEAYFKNNIDLIIISTPPQYHEFYIFDSIKRNIKFFVEAGVFNNNTSLVENKLFQNNVIGMPSSTLYFHPAIRKISEIVNSGKLGKISNIFYHSGQYLPDWHSYEHVKDYYVSNKDTGGAREIVPFELTWLVKIFGFPIYVSGNYKKTIEIEGAEIIDDTYNLVLDYDSFSINMTVDVVSRYATRNLTINGSLFQLTWSWDTNNILIKSNSNDPEIETINIETMNPADGYNKNITEEMYVDEIREFINYNTDYKNEIVNNFYLDNNTIEILNNLEEAYDNKKYVKFVNIGILIHIRLESTRLKEKHIIKVKDKYLLEYQILRIKNQIDKLENINPKIILNVSDISRDKYYNLLYEICKKHNIHLFFGNNNSIPMRILECSDYYGLTHIVSVDGDDILVSGEQITNICHNMYNNPNLEYIYSKDLPLGMNIAGFSYQVLKKSLKNSNEHNDTGWGYIFDNVKKTVLNINIKVDNYDKIRLTLDYEIDLHLFQNILENNSYYISDSELINYINNNELYKINESIIQEYWDNFNKNKTH
;
A
#
# COMPACT_ATOMS: atom_id res chain seq x y z
N MET A 1 -8.63 -1.61 -28.05
CA MET A 1 -8.86 -2.29 -26.76
C MET A 1 -10.35 -2.50 -26.56
N LYS A 2 -10.76 -3.66 -26.03
CA LYS A 2 -12.14 -4.05 -25.76
C LYS A 2 -12.45 -3.90 -24.28
N ILE A 3 -13.40 -3.03 -23.94
CA ILE A 3 -13.66 -2.65 -22.55
C ILE A 3 -15.11 -2.99 -22.20
N LEU A 4 -15.31 -3.74 -21.12
CA LEU A 4 -16.64 -4.05 -20.59
C LEU A 4 -16.94 -3.18 -19.37
N VAL A 5 -17.99 -2.36 -19.45
CA VAL A 5 -18.52 -1.62 -18.30
C VAL A 5 -19.69 -2.39 -17.67
N ILE A 6 -19.55 -2.76 -16.41
CA ILE A 6 -20.54 -3.52 -15.62
C ILE A 6 -21.24 -2.56 -14.66
N GLY A 7 -22.55 -2.42 -14.78
CA GLY A 7 -23.33 -1.40 -14.09
C GLY A 7 -23.38 -0.12 -14.93
N LEU A 8 -24.58 0.21 -15.43
CA LEU A 8 -24.85 1.32 -16.33
C LEU A 8 -25.76 2.37 -15.67
N GLY A 9 -25.60 2.52 -14.35
CA GLY A 9 -26.19 3.61 -13.57
C GLY A 9 -25.44 4.94 -13.78
N SER A 10 -25.57 5.86 -12.83
CA SER A 10 -24.89 7.16 -12.86
C SER A 10 -23.37 7.03 -13.11
N MET A 11 -22.68 6.23 -12.29
CA MET A 11 -21.23 6.05 -12.43
C MET A 11 -20.84 5.30 -13.70
N GLY A 12 -21.54 4.24 -14.09
CA GLY A 12 -21.26 3.53 -15.34
C GLY A 12 -21.32 4.43 -16.57
N LYS A 13 -22.36 5.27 -16.67
CA LYS A 13 -22.48 6.25 -17.76
C LYS A 13 -21.38 7.31 -17.70
N ARG A 14 -20.96 7.73 -16.50
CA ARG A 14 -19.79 8.61 -16.34
C ARG A 14 -18.51 7.95 -16.85
N ARG A 15 -18.24 6.69 -16.49
CA ARG A 15 -17.05 5.97 -16.99
C ARG A 15 -17.10 5.79 -18.51
N LEU A 16 -18.26 5.55 -19.10
CA LEU A 16 -18.42 5.54 -20.57
C LEU A 16 -18.11 6.89 -21.21
N ARG A 17 -18.53 8.02 -20.60
CA ARG A 17 -18.13 9.36 -21.06
C ARG A 17 -16.62 9.56 -20.97
N CYS A 18 -15.98 9.16 -19.87
CA CYS A 18 -14.52 9.24 -19.73
C CYS A 18 -13.80 8.46 -20.83
N LEU A 19 -14.26 7.23 -21.13
CA LEU A 19 -13.69 6.41 -22.20
C LEU A 19 -13.86 7.05 -23.58
N LYS A 20 -15.01 7.66 -23.86
CA LYS A 20 -15.23 8.39 -25.11
C LYS A 20 -14.33 9.61 -25.24
N TYR A 21 -14.19 10.38 -24.16
CA TYR A 21 -13.26 11.50 -24.12
C TYR A 21 -11.81 11.05 -24.42
N ILE A 22 -11.34 9.98 -23.78
CA ILE A 22 -10.00 9.42 -24.01
C ILE A 22 -9.85 8.91 -25.45
N GLU A 23 -10.84 8.22 -26.00
CA GLU A 23 -10.84 7.78 -27.41
C GLU A 23 -10.67 8.96 -28.39
N GLU A 24 -11.35 10.07 -28.13
CA GLU A 24 -11.29 11.27 -28.97
C GLU A 24 -9.99 12.08 -28.83
N ASN A 25 -9.39 12.12 -27.63
CA ASN A 25 -8.27 13.01 -27.33
C ASN A 25 -6.90 12.33 -27.28
N ASP A 26 -6.84 11.03 -26.96
CA ASP A 26 -5.59 10.33 -26.68
C ASP A 26 -5.18 9.35 -27.81
N ASN A 27 -5.74 9.52 -29.02
CA ASN A 27 -5.54 8.63 -30.18
C ASN A 27 -5.73 7.13 -29.84
N SER A 28 -6.62 6.86 -28.89
CA SER A 28 -6.96 5.51 -28.43
C SER A 28 -8.18 5.01 -29.20
N LYS A 29 -8.29 3.69 -29.40
CA LYS A 29 -9.45 3.09 -30.07
C LYS A 29 -10.09 2.01 -29.20
N PHE A 30 -11.34 2.23 -28.83
CA PHE A 30 -12.07 1.38 -27.92
C PHE A 30 -13.25 0.69 -28.61
N GLU A 31 -13.42 -0.58 -28.30
CA GLU A 31 -14.67 -1.30 -28.56
C GLU A 31 -15.37 -1.47 -27.21
N LEU A 32 -16.44 -0.70 -27.01
CA LEU A 32 -17.13 -0.63 -25.72
C LEU A 32 -18.25 -1.65 -25.65
N PHE A 33 -18.31 -2.35 -24.52
CA PHE A 33 -19.38 -3.27 -24.17
C PHE A 33 -20.01 -2.79 -22.85
N GLY A 34 -21.31 -2.98 -22.69
CA GLY A 34 -21.98 -2.58 -21.45
C GLY A 34 -22.99 -3.61 -20.98
N TYR A 35 -22.93 -3.95 -19.69
CA TYR A 35 -23.82 -4.89 -19.04
C TYR A 35 -24.51 -4.24 -17.83
N ASP A 36 -25.83 -4.34 -17.77
CA ASP A 36 -26.64 -4.00 -16.61
C ASP A 36 -27.85 -4.94 -16.56
N LYS A 37 -28.38 -5.22 -15.35
CA LYS A 37 -29.61 -6.00 -15.19
C LYS A 37 -30.83 -5.26 -15.75
N SER A 38 -30.79 -3.93 -15.77
CA SER A 38 -31.83 -3.08 -16.33
C SER A 38 -31.64 -2.92 -17.84
N ILE A 39 -32.51 -3.56 -18.62
CA ILE A 39 -32.53 -3.41 -20.07
C ILE A 39 -32.73 -1.95 -20.51
N ILE A 40 -33.43 -1.16 -19.70
CA ILE A 40 -33.62 0.29 -19.95
C ILE A 40 -32.25 1.00 -19.92
N ARG A 41 -31.44 0.76 -18.89
CA ARG A 41 -30.09 1.36 -18.77
C ARG A 41 -29.13 0.88 -19.87
N VAL A 42 -29.27 -0.37 -20.29
CA VAL A 42 -28.51 -0.94 -21.43
C VAL A 42 -28.87 -0.21 -22.73
N ASN A 43 -30.15 -0.13 -23.07
CA ASN A 43 -30.61 0.53 -24.30
C ASN A 43 -30.26 2.03 -24.33
N GLU A 44 -30.39 2.70 -23.19
CA GLU A 44 -30.00 4.10 -23.06
C GLU A 44 -28.49 4.28 -23.29
N SER A 45 -27.66 3.47 -22.63
CA SER A 45 -26.20 3.53 -22.82
C SER A 45 -25.76 3.16 -24.24
N GLU A 46 -26.45 2.22 -24.89
CA GLU A 46 -26.23 1.89 -26.31
C GLU A 46 -26.51 3.10 -27.19
N SER A 47 -27.64 3.78 -26.99
CA SER A 47 -27.98 4.97 -27.76
C SER A 47 -27.00 6.13 -27.53
N LEU A 48 -26.50 6.32 -26.31
CA LEU A 48 -25.64 7.44 -25.96
C LEU A 48 -24.17 7.22 -26.32
N PHE A 49 -23.67 5.99 -26.16
CA PHE A 49 -22.23 5.70 -26.20
C PHE A 49 -21.85 4.65 -27.25
N ASN A 50 -22.83 4.13 -28.00
CA ASN A 50 -22.65 3.09 -29.02
C ASN A 50 -21.96 1.83 -28.46
N ILE A 51 -22.37 1.40 -27.27
CA ILE A 51 -21.88 0.16 -26.65
C ILE A 51 -22.48 -1.07 -27.33
N LYS A 52 -21.73 -2.18 -27.34
CA LYS A 52 -22.24 -3.50 -27.70
C LYS A 52 -22.92 -4.15 -26.49
N LYS A 53 -24.09 -4.75 -26.72
CA LYS A 53 -24.87 -5.48 -25.72
C LYS A 53 -25.09 -6.93 -26.13
N TYR A 54 -25.27 -7.79 -25.13
CA TYR A 54 -25.63 -9.20 -25.28
C TYR A 54 -26.69 -9.59 -24.26
N ASP A 55 -27.49 -10.60 -24.61
CA ASP A 55 -28.63 -11.08 -23.81
C ASP A 55 -28.20 -11.80 -22.52
N ASN A 56 -26.95 -12.25 -22.42
CA ASN A 56 -26.43 -12.92 -21.24
C ASN A 56 -25.01 -12.45 -20.89
N TYR A 57 -24.72 -12.43 -19.59
CA TYR A 57 -23.44 -11.97 -19.04
C TYR A 57 -22.23 -12.77 -19.58
N GLU A 58 -22.36 -14.08 -19.74
CA GLU A 58 -21.27 -14.92 -20.24
C GLU A 58 -20.91 -14.64 -21.71
N ALA A 59 -21.86 -14.18 -22.53
CA ALA A 59 -21.64 -13.90 -23.95
C ALA A 59 -20.64 -12.76 -24.18
N TYR A 60 -20.52 -11.81 -23.24
CA TYR A 60 -19.55 -10.72 -23.35
C TYR A 60 -18.13 -11.27 -23.43
N PHE A 61 -17.80 -12.30 -22.66
CA PHE A 61 -16.45 -12.87 -22.59
C PHE A 61 -16.04 -13.69 -23.81
N LYS A 62 -16.97 -13.98 -24.75
CA LYS A 62 -16.64 -14.54 -26.07
C LYS A 62 -15.90 -13.53 -26.97
N ASN A 63 -15.82 -12.26 -26.56
CA ASN A 63 -15.22 -11.19 -27.35
C ASN A 63 -13.74 -10.93 -27.04
N ASN A 64 -13.09 -11.68 -26.14
CA ASN A 64 -11.74 -11.39 -25.62
C ASN A 64 -11.68 -9.98 -25.02
N ILE A 65 -12.38 -9.76 -23.91
CA ILE A 65 -12.40 -8.48 -23.20
C ILE A 65 -10.99 -8.22 -22.63
N ASP A 66 -10.44 -7.02 -22.90
CA ASP A 66 -9.12 -6.63 -22.42
C ASP A 66 -9.18 -6.05 -20.99
N LEU A 67 -10.20 -5.24 -20.71
CA LEU A 67 -10.40 -4.57 -19.41
C LEU A 67 -11.87 -4.58 -18.97
N ILE A 68 -12.09 -4.60 -17.66
CA ILE A 68 -13.42 -4.46 -17.04
C ILE A 68 -13.47 -3.20 -16.17
N ILE A 69 -14.57 -2.46 -16.22
CA ILE A 69 -14.90 -1.37 -15.29
C ILE A 69 -16.14 -1.75 -14.51
N ILE A 70 -16.01 -1.90 -13.19
CA ILE A 70 -17.08 -2.31 -12.29
C ILE A 70 -17.67 -1.05 -11.63
N SER A 71 -18.81 -0.60 -12.14
CA SER A 71 -19.58 0.55 -11.65
C SER A 71 -20.95 0.15 -11.11
N THR A 72 -21.04 -1.06 -10.52
CA THR A 72 -22.22 -1.53 -9.81
C THR A 72 -22.30 -0.95 -8.39
N PRO A 73 -23.45 -1.03 -7.72
CA PRO A 73 -23.52 -0.76 -6.28
C PRO A 73 -22.52 -1.63 -5.46
N PRO A 74 -21.99 -1.12 -4.33
CA PRO A 74 -20.89 -1.77 -3.57
C PRO A 74 -21.15 -3.23 -3.18
N GLN A 75 -22.40 -3.57 -2.84
CA GLN A 75 -22.80 -4.93 -2.46
C GLN A 75 -22.57 -5.99 -3.56
N TYR A 76 -22.33 -5.57 -4.81
CA TYR A 76 -22.03 -6.46 -5.93
C TYR A 76 -20.56 -6.45 -6.35
N HIS A 77 -19.72 -5.56 -5.80
CA HIS A 77 -18.32 -5.44 -6.21
C HIS A 77 -17.56 -6.75 -6.03
N GLU A 78 -17.69 -7.39 -4.88
CA GLU A 78 -16.98 -8.64 -4.56
C GLU A 78 -17.18 -9.72 -5.65
N PHE A 79 -18.43 -9.90 -6.09
CA PHE A 79 -18.76 -10.86 -7.14
C PHE A 79 -17.99 -10.57 -8.44
N TYR A 80 -18.04 -9.32 -8.92
CA TYR A 80 -17.40 -8.95 -10.18
C TYR A 80 -15.87 -8.87 -10.08
N ILE A 81 -15.32 -8.54 -8.90
CA ILE A 81 -13.88 -8.60 -8.62
C ILE A 81 -13.39 -10.04 -8.76
N PHE A 82 -14.01 -11.00 -8.04
CA PHE A 82 -13.58 -12.40 -8.12
C PHE A 82 -13.82 -13.02 -9.50
N ASP A 83 -14.90 -12.64 -10.20
CA ASP A 83 -15.12 -13.07 -11.58
C ASP A 83 -14.04 -12.53 -12.53
N SER A 84 -13.65 -11.26 -12.39
CA SER A 84 -12.56 -10.65 -13.18
C SER A 84 -11.22 -11.34 -12.92
N ILE A 85 -10.90 -11.62 -11.65
CA ILE A 85 -9.69 -12.37 -11.26
C ILE A 85 -9.71 -13.78 -11.86
N LYS A 86 -10.83 -14.50 -11.74
CA LYS A 86 -10.97 -15.87 -12.28
C LYS A 86 -10.77 -15.92 -13.79
N ARG A 87 -11.14 -14.85 -14.50
CA ARG A 87 -10.97 -14.73 -15.95
C ARG A 87 -9.60 -14.18 -16.36
N ASN A 88 -8.74 -13.82 -15.40
CA ASN A 88 -7.46 -13.15 -15.62
C ASN A 88 -7.61 -11.84 -16.41
N ILE A 89 -8.67 -11.06 -16.14
CA ILE A 89 -8.92 -9.79 -16.81
C ILE A 89 -8.64 -8.64 -15.84
N LYS A 90 -7.82 -7.69 -16.28
CA LYS A 90 -7.52 -6.46 -15.52
C LYS A 90 -8.81 -5.64 -15.33
N PHE A 91 -9.01 -5.10 -14.13
CA PHE A 91 -10.25 -4.41 -13.81
C PHE A 91 -10.07 -3.16 -12.94
N PHE A 92 -11.00 -2.23 -13.12
CA PHE A 92 -11.23 -1.07 -12.26
C PHE A 92 -12.52 -1.27 -11.48
N VAL A 93 -12.59 -0.82 -10.23
CA VAL A 93 -13.81 -0.87 -9.42
C VAL A 93 -14.05 0.48 -8.73
N GLU A 94 -15.31 0.92 -8.69
CA GLU A 94 -15.68 2.11 -7.94
C GLU A 94 -15.33 1.97 -6.45
N ALA A 95 -15.17 3.11 -5.77
CA ALA A 95 -14.93 3.12 -4.33
C ALA A 95 -16.11 2.49 -3.60
N GLY A 96 -15.82 1.79 -2.51
CA GLY A 96 -16.84 1.21 -1.64
C GLY A 96 -16.22 0.58 -0.41
N VAL A 97 -17.00 0.43 0.65
CA VAL A 97 -16.53 -0.30 1.83
C VAL A 97 -16.69 -1.80 1.60
N PHE A 98 -15.56 -2.50 1.43
CA PHE A 98 -15.56 -3.95 1.28
C PHE A 98 -15.78 -4.65 2.62
N ASN A 99 -16.78 -5.52 2.70
CA ASN A 99 -16.97 -6.38 3.86
C ASN A 99 -16.07 -7.63 3.77
N ASN A 100 -15.25 -7.85 4.81
CA ASN A 100 -14.69 -9.14 5.25
C ASN A 100 -13.74 -9.96 4.34
N ASN A 101 -13.36 -9.51 3.13
CA ASN A 101 -12.52 -10.31 2.22
C ASN A 101 -11.33 -9.57 1.55
N THR A 102 -10.94 -8.42 2.08
CA THR A 102 -9.90 -7.54 1.51
C THR A 102 -8.53 -8.22 1.32
N SER A 103 -8.00 -8.86 2.34
CA SER A 103 -6.73 -9.62 2.23
C SER A 103 -6.84 -10.84 1.30
N LEU A 104 -8.04 -11.41 1.12
CA LEU A 104 -8.25 -12.49 0.15
C LEU A 104 -8.14 -11.96 -1.28
N VAL A 105 -8.70 -10.78 -1.56
CA VAL A 105 -8.59 -10.14 -2.87
C VAL A 105 -7.13 -9.85 -3.23
N GLU A 106 -6.35 -9.23 -2.33
CA GLU A 106 -4.91 -8.99 -2.52
C GLU A 106 -4.15 -10.27 -2.90
N ASN A 107 -4.33 -11.32 -2.11
CA ASN A 107 -3.69 -12.61 -2.36
C ASN A 107 -4.11 -13.20 -3.71
N LYS A 108 -5.40 -13.11 -4.07
CA LYS A 108 -5.91 -13.65 -5.34
C LYS A 108 -5.44 -12.84 -6.55
N LEU A 109 -5.31 -11.52 -6.44
CA LEU A 109 -4.72 -10.67 -7.47
C LEU A 109 -3.27 -11.09 -7.73
N PHE A 110 -2.47 -11.21 -6.67
CA PHE A 110 -1.10 -11.68 -6.77
C PHE A 110 -1.03 -13.09 -7.39
N GLN A 111 -1.79 -14.05 -6.89
CA GLN A 111 -1.76 -15.46 -7.32
C GLN A 111 -2.18 -15.69 -8.79
N ASN A 112 -3.03 -14.82 -9.33
CA ASN A 112 -3.49 -14.90 -10.72
C ASN A 112 -2.75 -13.93 -11.66
N ASN A 113 -1.83 -13.11 -11.13
CA ASN A 113 -1.15 -12.04 -11.86
C ASN A 113 -2.13 -11.07 -12.53
N VAL A 114 -3.16 -10.65 -11.77
CA VAL A 114 -4.22 -9.75 -12.25
C VAL A 114 -4.07 -8.39 -11.61
N ILE A 115 -4.20 -7.34 -12.43
CA ILE A 115 -4.23 -5.96 -11.98
C ILE A 115 -5.67 -5.59 -11.62
N GLY A 116 -5.87 -5.18 -10.37
CA GLY A 116 -7.12 -4.59 -9.89
C GLY A 116 -6.86 -3.21 -9.32
N MET A 117 -7.70 -2.24 -9.68
CA MET A 117 -7.53 -0.84 -9.25
C MET A 117 -8.84 -0.29 -8.66
N PRO A 118 -8.90 -0.06 -7.35
CA PRO A 118 -9.99 0.67 -6.72
C PRO A 118 -9.94 2.17 -7.08
N SER A 119 -11.11 2.78 -7.13
CA SER A 119 -11.25 4.22 -7.35
C SER A 119 -10.60 5.05 -6.23
N SER A 120 -10.04 6.18 -6.61
CA SER A 120 -9.42 7.21 -5.77
C SER A 120 -9.60 8.60 -6.39
N THR A 121 -10.72 8.80 -7.10
CA THR A 121 -10.98 9.95 -7.98
C THR A 121 -10.61 11.30 -7.36
N LEU A 122 -10.89 11.54 -6.07
CA LEU A 122 -10.67 12.85 -5.45
C LEU A 122 -9.19 13.27 -5.45
N TYR A 123 -8.25 12.32 -5.44
CA TYR A 123 -6.83 12.65 -5.56
C TYR A 123 -6.50 13.29 -6.92
N PHE A 124 -7.23 12.93 -7.98
CA PHE A 124 -7.07 13.48 -9.32
C PHE A 124 -7.64 14.89 -9.47
N HIS A 125 -8.37 15.40 -8.46
CA HIS A 125 -8.85 16.78 -8.47
C HIS A 125 -7.66 17.76 -8.49
N PRO A 126 -7.65 18.77 -9.37
CA PRO A 126 -6.51 19.69 -9.52
C PRO A 126 -6.09 20.38 -8.21
N ALA A 127 -7.06 20.76 -7.37
CA ALA A 127 -6.77 21.33 -6.05
C ALA A 127 -6.02 20.34 -5.14
N ILE A 128 -6.39 19.06 -5.12
CA ILE A 128 -5.78 18.05 -4.26
C ILE A 128 -4.37 17.72 -4.72
N ARG A 129 -4.15 17.59 -6.04
CA ARG A 129 -2.79 17.50 -6.61
C ARG A 129 -1.94 18.71 -6.23
N LYS A 130 -2.49 19.92 -6.32
CA LYS A 130 -1.76 21.13 -5.95
C LYS A 130 -1.43 21.21 -4.46
N ILE A 131 -2.35 20.79 -3.60
CA ILE A 131 -2.11 20.65 -2.15
C ILE A 131 -0.99 19.64 -1.90
N SER A 132 -1.03 18.50 -2.58
CA SER A 132 0.02 17.47 -2.49
C SER A 132 1.39 18.03 -2.87
N GLU A 133 1.50 18.77 -3.98
CA GLU A 133 2.74 19.45 -4.39
C GLU A 133 3.26 20.41 -3.31
N ILE A 134 2.40 21.26 -2.75
CA ILE A 134 2.77 22.27 -1.75
C ILE A 134 3.25 21.61 -0.45
N VAL A 135 2.58 20.55 -0.01
CA VAL A 135 2.96 19.78 1.18
C VAL A 135 4.31 19.09 0.94
N ASN A 136 4.46 18.41 -0.19
CA ASN A 136 5.67 17.66 -0.52
C ASN A 136 6.90 18.55 -0.75
N SER A 137 6.69 19.79 -1.23
CA SER A 137 7.78 20.77 -1.39
C SER A 137 8.33 21.30 -0.06
N GLY A 138 7.68 21.00 1.08
CA GLY A 138 8.05 21.53 2.39
C GLY A 138 7.77 23.02 2.58
N LYS A 139 6.99 23.65 1.67
CA LYS A 139 6.72 25.10 1.68
C LYS A 139 6.11 25.57 2.99
N LEU A 140 5.26 24.74 3.61
CA LEU A 140 4.59 25.08 4.87
C LEU A 140 5.51 24.98 6.11
N GLY A 141 6.72 24.42 5.97
CA GLY A 141 7.60 24.08 7.09
C GLY A 141 7.14 22.81 7.82
N LYS A 142 7.34 22.74 9.13
CA LYS A 142 6.86 21.61 9.94
C LYS A 142 5.35 21.74 10.17
N ILE A 143 4.58 20.74 9.73
CA ILE A 143 3.13 20.67 9.96
C ILE A 143 2.86 20.45 11.45
N SER A 144 1.87 21.17 12.01
CA SER A 144 1.44 21.04 13.41
C SER A 144 0.08 20.40 13.56
N ASN A 145 -0.89 20.79 12.73
CA ASN A 145 -2.26 20.29 12.80
C ASN A 145 -3.03 20.56 11.50
N ILE A 146 -3.95 19.66 11.20
CA ILE A 146 -4.80 19.72 10.02
C ILE A 146 -6.26 19.59 10.45
N PHE A 147 -7.11 20.42 9.86
CA PHE A 147 -8.56 20.33 10.02
C PHE A 147 -9.18 20.07 8.66
N TYR A 148 -10.07 19.08 8.59
CA TYR A 148 -10.76 18.72 7.37
C TYR A 148 -12.24 18.45 7.62
N HIS A 149 -13.12 19.05 6.84
CA HIS A 149 -14.55 18.79 6.88
C HIS A 149 -15.03 18.40 5.48
N SER A 150 -15.72 17.27 5.36
CA SER A 150 -16.46 16.86 4.16
C SER A 150 -17.92 16.64 4.55
N GLY A 151 -18.76 17.63 4.25
CA GLY A 151 -20.17 17.66 4.63
C GLY A 151 -21.07 17.66 3.41
N GLN A 152 -22.11 16.84 3.43
CA GLN A 152 -23.16 16.81 2.40
C GLN A 152 -24.53 16.64 3.05
N TYR A 153 -25.62 16.77 2.29
CA TYR A 153 -26.97 16.45 2.79
C TYR A 153 -27.53 15.25 2.02
N LEU A 154 -27.62 14.09 2.67
CA LEU A 154 -28.03 12.83 2.02
C LEU A 154 -29.36 12.94 1.25
N PRO A 155 -30.42 13.60 1.78
CA PRO A 155 -31.67 13.75 1.03
C PRO A 155 -31.55 14.49 -0.31
N ASP A 156 -30.49 15.27 -0.52
CA ASP A 156 -30.29 16.04 -1.76
C ASP A 156 -29.49 15.26 -2.83
N TRP A 157 -28.97 14.05 -2.53
CA TRP A 157 -28.06 13.33 -3.45
C TRP A 157 -28.74 12.85 -4.74
N HIS A 158 -29.93 12.25 -4.63
CA HIS A 158 -30.76 11.88 -5.77
C HIS A 158 -32.20 12.31 -5.52
N SER A 159 -32.48 13.60 -5.67
CA SER A 159 -33.82 14.19 -5.47
C SER A 159 -34.95 13.58 -6.30
N TYR A 160 -34.63 12.67 -7.22
CA TYR A 160 -35.54 11.94 -8.10
C TYR A 160 -35.90 10.52 -7.64
N GLU A 161 -35.28 9.99 -6.59
CA GLU A 161 -35.60 8.67 -5.99
C GLU A 161 -35.61 8.76 -4.45
N HIS A 162 -36.20 7.79 -3.74
CA HIS A 162 -36.22 7.83 -2.27
C HIS A 162 -34.92 7.28 -1.68
N VAL A 163 -34.38 7.90 -0.63
CA VAL A 163 -33.13 7.49 0.03
C VAL A 163 -33.12 6.02 0.45
N LYS A 164 -34.27 5.49 0.89
CA LYS A 164 -34.44 4.07 1.26
C LYS A 164 -34.12 3.08 0.14
N ASP A 165 -34.21 3.53 -1.12
CA ASP A 165 -34.00 2.67 -2.29
C ASP A 165 -32.51 2.62 -2.70
N TYR A 166 -31.64 3.40 -2.05
CA TYR A 166 -30.20 3.42 -2.33
C TYR A 166 -29.46 2.43 -1.45
N TYR A 167 -28.24 2.08 -1.84
CA TYR A 167 -27.37 1.29 -0.97
C TYR A 167 -26.95 2.06 0.29
N VAL A 168 -26.89 3.40 0.23
CA VAL A 168 -26.40 4.27 1.32
C VAL A 168 -27.31 4.38 2.55
N SER A 169 -28.52 3.83 2.47
CA SER A 169 -29.44 3.70 3.60
C SER A 169 -29.20 2.43 4.45
N ASN A 170 -28.38 1.50 3.96
CA ASN A 170 -28.00 0.31 4.73
C ASN A 170 -26.89 0.65 5.73
N LYS A 171 -26.88 -0.04 6.87
CA LYS A 171 -25.89 0.22 7.93
C LYS A 171 -24.45 0.03 7.47
N ASP A 172 -24.16 -1.10 6.82
CA ASP A 172 -22.79 -1.46 6.41
C ASP A 172 -22.24 -0.55 5.31
N THR A 173 -23.12 0.03 4.49
CA THR A 173 -22.75 0.93 3.40
C THR A 173 -23.31 2.34 3.63
N GLY A 174 -23.46 2.75 4.89
CA GLY A 174 -24.12 4.01 5.25
C GLY A 174 -23.45 5.21 4.58
N GLY A 175 -24.23 6.22 4.16
CA GLY A 175 -23.72 7.32 3.34
C GLY A 175 -22.46 8.02 3.91
N ALA A 176 -22.43 8.32 5.22
CA ALA A 176 -21.25 8.91 5.84
C ALA A 176 -20.08 7.91 5.94
N ARG A 177 -20.39 6.66 6.29
CA ARG A 177 -19.43 5.55 6.37
C ARG A 177 -18.70 5.33 5.04
N GLU A 178 -19.42 5.38 3.91
CA GLU A 178 -18.86 5.23 2.56
C GLU A 178 -17.95 6.40 2.16
N ILE A 179 -18.27 7.63 2.60
CA ILE A 179 -17.43 8.80 2.27
C ILE A 179 -16.12 8.78 3.05
N VAL A 180 -16.08 8.21 4.26
CA VAL A 180 -14.87 8.22 5.09
C VAL A 180 -13.65 7.65 4.34
N PRO A 181 -13.66 6.42 3.77
CA PRO A 181 -12.53 5.92 2.99
C PRO A 181 -12.24 6.76 1.75
N PHE A 182 -13.27 7.22 1.02
CA PHE A 182 -13.09 8.07 -0.17
C PHE A 182 -12.27 9.33 0.13
N GLU A 183 -12.50 9.94 1.28
CA GLU A 183 -11.73 11.09 1.75
C GLU A 183 -10.37 10.70 2.34
N LEU A 184 -10.30 9.57 3.04
CA LEU A 184 -9.05 9.09 3.60
C LEU A 184 -8.04 8.72 2.50
N THR A 185 -8.47 8.19 1.35
CA THR A 185 -7.58 7.76 0.26
C THR A 185 -6.61 8.86 -0.17
N TRP A 186 -7.10 10.09 -0.39
CA TRP A 186 -6.23 11.20 -0.78
C TRP A 186 -5.42 11.75 0.40
N LEU A 187 -5.98 11.73 1.62
CA LEU A 187 -5.26 12.15 2.83
C LEU A 187 -4.05 11.25 3.09
N VAL A 188 -4.23 9.92 3.04
CA VAL A 188 -3.14 8.97 3.28
C VAL A 188 -2.11 9.01 2.16
N LYS A 189 -2.50 9.33 0.92
CA LYS A 189 -1.55 9.54 -0.18
C LYS A 189 -0.63 10.73 0.07
N ILE A 190 -1.11 11.80 0.73
CA ILE A 190 -0.32 13.00 1.01
C ILE A 190 0.47 12.86 2.32
N PHE A 191 -0.17 12.37 3.39
CA PHE A 191 0.39 12.40 4.75
C PHE A 191 0.94 11.05 5.22
N GLY A 192 0.70 9.97 4.47
CA GLY A 192 0.96 8.59 4.90
C GLY A 192 -0.15 8.05 5.79
N PHE A 193 0.08 6.89 6.41
CA PHE A 193 -0.85 6.31 7.37
C PHE A 193 -0.62 6.86 8.78
N PRO A 194 -1.68 7.05 9.60
CA PRO A 194 -1.53 7.45 10.99
C PRO A 194 -0.92 6.32 11.84
N ILE A 195 -0.43 6.69 13.01
CA ILE A 195 0.06 5.76 14.04
C ILE A 195 -1.10 5.36 14.96
N TYR A 196 -1.96 6.31 15.32
CA TYR A 196 -3.17 6.05 16.10
C TYR A 196 -4.41 6.67 15.48
N VAL A 197 -5.54 6.01 15.72
CA VAL A 197 -6.88 6.42 15.29
C VAL A 197 -7.76 6.49 16.54
N SER A 198 -8.54 7.56 16.64
CA SER A 198 -9.57 7.75 17.66
C SER A 198 -10.70 8.61 17.12
N GLY A 199 -11.85 8.63 17.77
CA GLY A 199 -12.95 9.49 17.35
C GLY A 199 -14.33 9.00 17.79
N ASN A 200 -15.34 9.36 17.01
CA ASN A 200 -16.72 8.90 17.21
C ASN A 200 -17.48 8.86 15.89
N TYR A 201 -18.46 7.97 15.83
CA TYR A 201 -19.48 7.94 14.80
C TYR A 201 -20.85 7.87 15.50
N LYS A 202 -21.86 8.55 14.95
CA LYS A 202 -23.21 8.53 15.51
C LYS A 202 -24.24 8.98 14.48
N LYS A 203 -25.49 8.62 14.75
CA LYS A 203 -26.67 9.29 14.21
C LYS A 203 -26.96 10.59 14.99
N THR A 204 -27.10 11.70 14.28
CA THR A 204 -27.29 13.05 14.85
C THR A 204 -28.64 13.67 14.51
N ILE A 205 -29.24 13.30 13.36
CA ILE A 205 -30.59 13.75 12.96
C ILE A 205 -31.41 12.58 12.42
N GLU A 206 -32.72 12.80 12.25
CA GLU A 206 -33.57 11.88 11.52
C GLU A 206 -33.52 12.16 10.02
N ILE A 207 -33.28 11.12 9.23
CA ILE A 207 -33.31 11.13 7.77
C ILE A 207 -34.33 10.08 7.34
N GLU A 208 -35.41 10.51 6.70
CA GLU A 208 -36.45 9.61 6.19
C GLU A 208 -35.85 8.62 5.17
N GLY A 209 -36.02 7.32 5.43
CA GLY A 209 -35.50 6.24 4.61
C GLY A 209 -34.04 5.85 4.89
N ALA A 210 -33.38 6.44 5.89
CA ALA A 210 -32.04 6.06 6.34
C ALA A 210 -31.99 5.99 7.88
N GLU A 211 -32.98 5.32 8.48
CA GLU A 211 -33.18 5.37 9.93
C GLU A 211 -32.08 4.65 10.74
N ILE A 212 -31.35 3.74 10.10
CA ILE A 212 -30.42 2.81 10.77
C ILE A 212 -28.94 3.15 10.58
N ILE A 213 -28.62 4.19 9.82
CA ILE A 213 -27.23 4.58 9.53
C ILE A 213 -26.72 5.58 10.55
N ASP A 214 -25.41 5.58 10.74
CA ASP A 214 -24.69 6.69 11.35
C ASP A 214 -24.45 7.77 10.28
N ASP A 215 -24.71 9.03 10.64
CA ASP A 215 -24.76 10.13 9.68
C ASP A 215 -23.57 11.09 9.81
N THR A 216 -22.78 10.94 10.88
CA THR A 216 -21.66 11.80 11.23
C THR A 216 -20.51 10.98 11.80
N TYR A 217 -19.33 11.12 11.19
CA TYR A 217 -18.06 10.52 11.61
C TYR A 217 -17.07 11.63 11.93
N ASN A 218 -16.47 11.58 13.12
CA ASN A 218 -15.42 12.49 13.57
C ASN A 218 -14.17 11.68 13.91
N LEU A 219 -13.06 11.96 13.25
CA LEU A 219 -11.81 11.23 13.36
C LEU A 219 -10.69 12.12 13.87
N VAL A 220 -9.83 11.55 14.71
CA VAL A 220 -8.52 12.06 15.06
C VAL A 220 -7.50 11.04 14.57
N LEU A 221 -6.69 11.44 13.60
CA LEU A 221 -5.59 10.66 13.05
C LEU A 221 -4.28 11.23 13.59
N ASP A 222 -3.58 10.45 14.41
CA ASP A 222 -2.36 10.88 15.08
C ASP A 222 -1.11 10.35 14.36
N TYR A 223 -0.21 11.25 13.98
CA TYR A 223 1.06 10.97 13.29
C TYR A 223 2.27 11.22 14.20
N ASP A 224 2.07 11.26 15.53
CA ASP A 224 3.02 11.60 16.60
C ASP A 224 3.47 13.08 16.56
N SER A 225 3.93 13.56 15.41
CA SER A 225 4.41 14.93 15.25
C SER A 225 3.33 15.96 14.92
N PHE A 226 2.18 15.53 14.41
CA PHE A 226 0.98 16.33 14.11
C PHE A 226 -0.26 15.43 14.11
N SER A 227 -1.45 16.04 14.06
CA SER A 227 -2.71 15.31 13.92
C SER A 227 -3.62 15.89 12.85
N ILE A 228 -4.46 15.04 12.28
CA ILE A 228 -5.58 15.41 11.41
C ILE A 228 -6.87 15.25 12.20
N ASN A 229 -7.64 16.32 12.29
CA ASN A 229 -9.00 16.31 12.82
C ASN A 229 -9.95 16.40 11.65
N MET A 230 -10.78 15.38 11.49
CA MET A 230 -11.61 15.21 10.31
C MET A 230 -13.07 14.99 10.70
N THR A 231 -13.98 15.67 10.02
CA THR A 231 -15.42 15.39 10.10
C THR A 231 -15.92 15.00 8.71
N VAL A 232 -16.61 13.87 8.64
CA VAL A 232 -17.37 13.44 7.47
C VAL A 232 -18.82 13.29 7.88
N ASP A 233 -19.72 13.98 7.19
CA ASP A 233 -21.13 13.90 7.52
C ASP A 233 -22.03 14.01 6.29
N VAL A 234 -23.23 13.44 6.43
CA VAL A 234 -24.28 13.51 5.42
C VAL A 234 -25.51 14.29 5.90
N VAL A 235 -25.28 15.21 6.85
CA VAL A 235 -26.30 16.06 7.48
C VAL A 235 -26.07 17.56 7.26
N SER A 236 -24.94 17.95 6.70
CA SER A 236 -24.60 19.32 6.34
C SER A 236 -25.52 19.84 5.25
N ARG A 237 -26.40 20.78 5.61
CA ARG A 237 -27.36 21.43 4.69
C ARG A 237 -26.74 22.08 3.46
N TYR A 238 -25.44 22.38 3.51
CA TYR A 238 -24.69 22.93 2.42
C TYR A 238 -23.50 22.02 2.13
N ALA A 239 -23.41 21.54 0.88
CA ALA A 239 -22.34 20.63 0.47
C ALA A 239 -20.99 21.35 0.49
N THR A 240 -20.03 20.85 1.26
CA THR A 240 -18.77 21.54 1.51
C THR A 240 -17.60 20.57 1.64
N ARG A 241 -16.42 21.03 1.21
CA ARG A 241 -15.15 20.53 1.74
C ARG A 241 -14.27 21.69 2.14
N ASN A 242 -13.74 21.65 3.35
CA ASN A 242 -12.85 22.69 3.87
C ASN A 242 -11.64 22.04 4.50
N LEU A 243 -10.45 22.49 4.09
CA LEU A 243 -9.16 22.04 4.59
C LEU A 243 -8.39 23.23 5.15
N THR A 244 -7.77 23.02 6.31
CA THR A 244 -6.74 23.92 6.86
C THR A 244 -5.53 23.10 7.27
N ILE A 245 -4.35 23.47 6.78
CA ILE A 245 -3.07 22.90 7.17
C ILE A 245 -2.24 24.00 7.84
N ASN A 246 -1.90 23.81 9.10
CA ASN A 246 -1.00 24.71 9.82
C ASN A 246 0.43 24.18 9.73
N GLY A 247 1.31 24.99 9.17
CA GLY A 247 2.74 24.76 9.17
C GLY A 247 3.49 25.84 9.93
N SER A 248 4.74 25.55 10.30
CA SER A 248 5.60 26.47 11.05
C SER A 248 5.98 27.74 10.28
N LEU A 249 5.83 27.75 8.96
CA LEU A 249 6.16 28.91 8.11
C LEU A 249 4.90 29.55 7.50
N PHE A 250 3.95 28.73 7.02
CA PHE A 250 2.73 29.20 6.37
C PHE A 250 1.52 28.35 6.77
N GLN A 251 0.34 28.95 6.68
CA GLN A 251 -0.94 28.24 6.73
C GLN A 251 -1.51 28.09 5.32
N LEU A 252 -1.98 26.89 4.99
CA LEU A 252 -2.75 26.62 3.78
C LEU A 252 -4.23 26.46 4.13
N THR A 253 -5.11 27.14 3.40
CA THR A 253 -6.55 26.88 3.45
C THR A 253 -7.08 26.58 2.06
N TRP A 254 -7.96 25.58 1.96
CA TRP A 254 -8.71 25.26 0.75
C TRP A 254 -10.19 25.13 1.11
N SER A 255 -11.06 25.72 0.29
CA SER A 255 -12.50 25.58 0.42
C SER A 255 -13.09 25.22 -0.93
N TRP A 256 -14.06 24.30 -0.89
CA TRP A 256 -14.76 23.89 -2.08
C TRP A 256 -15.58 25.05 -2.70
N ASP A 257 -15.99 26.02 -1.89
CA ASP A 257 -16.88 27.11 -2.33
C ASP A 257 -16.17 28.17 -3.15
N THR A 258 -14.94 28.50 -2.75
CA THR A 258 -14.13 29.54 -3.39
C THR A 258 -13.23 28.98 -4.49
N ASN A 259 -13.14 27.65 -4.60
CA ASN A 259 -12.29 26.90 -5.53
C ASN A 259 -10.86 27.47 -5.63
N ASN A 260 -10.31 27.88 -4.50
CA ASN A 260 -8.98 28.44 -4.40
C ASN A 260 -8.21 27.86 -3.21
N ILE A 261 -6.89 27.87 -3.36
CA ILE A 261 -5.95 27.58 -2.28
C ILE A 261 -5.35 28.91 -1.87
N LEU A 262 -5.41 29.21 -0.57
CA LEU A 262 -4.77 30.38 0.02
C LEU A 262 -3.58 29.92 0.85
N ILE A 263 -2.42 30.54 0.65
CA ILE A 263 -1.25 30.35 1.50
C ILE A 263 -0.97 31.69 2.19
N LYS A 264 -0.95 31.66 3.53
CA LYS A 264 -0.85 32.86 4.36
C LYS A 264 0.37 32.75 5.28
N SER A 265 1.16 33.82 5.36
CA SER A 265 2.16 33.99 6.41
C SER A 265 1.64 34.89 7.53
N ASN A 266 2.25 34.81 8.71
CA ASN A 266 2.00 35.76 9.78
C ASN A 266 3.09 36.83 9.79
N SER A 267 2.74 38.04 9.32
CA SER A 267 3.57 39.25 9.39
C SER A 267 2.67 40.47 9.54
N ASN A 268 3.21 41.59 10.03
CA ASN A 268 2.52 42.89 10.06
C ASN A 268 2.03 43.35 8.67
N ASP A 269 2.53 42.71 7.60
CA ASP A 269 2.04 42.76 6.23
C ASP A 269 1.87 41.32 5.72
N PRO A 270 0.65 40.73 5.73
CA PRO A 270 0.46 39.31 5.45
C PRO A 270 0.66 39.01 3.95
N GLU A 271 1.61 38.13 3.62
CA GLU A 271 1.68 37.57 2.28
C GLU A 271 0.52 36.60 2.09
N ILE A 272 -0.36 36.92 1.13
CA ILE A 272 -1.46 36.05 0.71
C ILE A 272 -1.19 35.64 -0.73
N GLU A 273 -0.73 34.41 -0.91
CA GLU A 273 -0.70 33.78 -2.22
C GLU A 273 -2.05 33.10 -2.46
N THR A 274 -2.72 33.49 -3.55
CA THR A 274 -3.98 32.88 -3.98
C THR A 274 -3.74 32.08 -5.25
N ILE A 275 -4.03 30.79 -5.19
CA ILE A 275 -3.99 29.89 -6.34
C ILE A 275 -5.43 29.55 -6.70
N ASN A 276 -5.91 30.08 -7.81
CA ASN A 276 -7.23 29.73 -8.35
C ASN A 276 -7.12 28.39 -9.08
N ILE A 277 -8.07 27.50 -8.84
CA ILE A 277 -8.09 26.17 -9.45
C ILE A 277 -8.98 26.23 -10.68
N GLU A 278 -8.39 26.17 -11.86
CA GLU A 278 -9.15 26.01 -13.10
C GLU A 278 -9.64 24.57 -13.21
N THR A 279 -10.91 24.40 -13.57
CA THR A 279 -11.56 23.10 -13.68
C THR A 279 -12.42 23.07 -14.94
N MET A 280 -12.46 21.92 -15.64
CA MET A 280 -13.42 21.71 -16.72
C MET A 280 -14.87 21.75 -16.20
N ASN A 281 -15.82 22.13 -17.07
CA ASN A 281 -17.23 22.19 -16.71
C ASN A 281 -17.74 20.81 -16.20
N PRO A 282 -18.54 20.79 -15.11
CA PRO A 282 -19.18 19.56 -14.63
C PRO A 282 -20.21 19.05 -15.65
N ALA A 283 -20.57 17.76 -15.54
CA ALA A 283 -21.77 17.26 -16.21
C ALA A 283 -23.05 17.86 -15.60
N ASP A 284 -24.10 18.07 -16.40
CA ASP A 284 -25.36 18.65 -15.95
C ASP A 284 -25.94 17.89 -14.74
N GLY A 285 -26.32 18.63 -13.70
CA GLY A 285 -26.94 18.11 -12.47
C GLY A 285 -25.96 17.66 -11.37
N TYR A 286 -24.64 17.73 -11.59
CA TYR A 286 -23.64 17.47 -10.53
C TYR A 286 -23.10 18.77 -9.91
N ASN A 287 -22.51 18.65 -8.71
CA ASN A 287 -21.85 19.78 -8.05
C ASN A 287 -20.79 20.39 -8.98
N LYS A 288 -20.73 21.73 -9.04
CA LYS A 288 -19.91 22.48 -9.99
C LYS A 288 -18.43 22.15 -10.00
N ASN A 289 -17.98 21.62 -8.88
CA ASN A 289 -16.58 21.36 -8.66
C ASN A 289 -16.26 19.85 -8.67
N ILE A 290 -17.25 18.98 -8.93
CA ILE A 290 -17.00 17.59 -9.32
C ILE A 290 -16.75 17.62 -10.83
N THR A 291 -15.48 17.66 -11.19
CA THR A 291 -15.06 17.83 -12.58
C THR A 291 -15.07 16.48 -13.29
N GLU A 292 -15.44 16.45 -14.57
CA GLU A 292 -15.34 15.20 -15.33
C GLU A 292 -13.86 14.83 -15.60
N GLU A 293 -12.96 15.83 -15.56
CA GLU A 293 -11.51 15.69 -15.77
C GLU A 293 -10.85 14.75 -14.77
N MET A 294 -11.16 14.84 -13.46
CA MET A 294 -10.55 13.95 -12.47
C MET A 294 -10.92 12.47 -12.71
N TYR A 295 -12.13 12.19 -13.21
CA TYR A 295 -12.54 10.83 -13.57
C TYR A 295 -11.87 10.37 -14.87
N VAL A 296 -11.66 11.28 -15.83
CA VAL A 296 -10.90 11.00 -17.06
C VAL A 296 -9.46 10.64 -16.71
N ASP A 297 -8.79 11.44 -15.88
CA ASP A 297 -7.40 11.21 -15.49
C ASP A 297 -7.23 9.87 -14.75
N GLU A 298 -8.17 9.54 -13.87
CA GLU A 298 -8.17 8.26 -13.16
C GLU A 298 -8.31 7.07 -14.12
N ILE A 299 -9.25 7.13 -15.07
CA ILE A 299 -9.43 6.05 -16.05
C ILE A 299 -8.23 5.99 -17.01
N ARG A 300 -7.61 7.12 -17.34
CA ARG A 300 -6.38 7.17 -18.12
C ARG A 300 -5.22 6.49 -17.39
N GLU A 301 -5.05 6.77 -16.10
CA GLU A 301 -4.07 6.06 -15.25
C GLU A 301 -4.35 4.56 -15.25
N PHE A 302 -5.60 4.16 -15.01
CA PHE A 302 -6.00 2.76 -15.04
C PHE A 302 -5.66 2.08 -16.36
N ILE A 303 -6.05 2.65 -17.50
CA ILE A 303 -5.81 2.06 -18.83
C ILE A 303 -4.31 1.90 -19.09
N ASN A 304 -3.53 2.94 -18.79
CA ASN A 304 -2.10 3.00 -19.08
C ASN A 304 -1.25 2.21 -18.08
N TYR A 305 -1.77 1.90 -16.89
CA TYR A 305 -1.02 1.17 -15.88
C TYR A 305 -0.64 -0.23 -16.37
N ASN A 306 0.65 -0.52 -16.42
CA ASN A 306 1.19 -1.85 -16.65
C ASN A 306 2.25 -2.13 -15.58
N THR A 307 2.24 -3.34 -15.00
CA THR A 307 3.22 -3.79 -14.03
C THR A 307 4.67 -3.73 -14.54
N ASP A 308 4.87 -3.74 -15.86
CA ASP A 308 6.19 -3.67 -16.50
C ASP A 308 6.82 -2.27 -16.48
N TYR A 309 5.99 -1.22 -16.40
CA TYR A 309 6.44 0.17 -16.43
C TYR A 309 6.08 0.84 -15.10
N LYS A 310 7.12 1.27 -14.37
CA LYS A 310 7.10 1.90 -13.04
C LYS A 310 6.28 3.20 -12.98
N ASN A 311 4.98 3.13 -13.21
CA ASN A 311 4.10 4.24 -12.95
C ASN A 311 3.66 4.11 -11.49
N GLU A 312 3.99 5.13 -10.70
CA GLU A 312 3.42 5.30 -9.38
C GLU A 312 1.89 5.29 -9.54
N ILE A 313 1.23 4.36 -8.87
CA ILE A 313 -0.23 4.27 -8.86
C ILE A 313 -0.75 5.11 -7.70
N VAL A 314 -1.86 5.81 -7.92
CA VAL A 314 -2.49 6.60 -6.85
C VAL A 314 -3.10 5.68 -5.80
N ASN A 315 -3.81 4.64 -6.23
CA ASN A 315 -4.45 3.67 -5.36
C ASN A 315 -4.37 2.25 -5.92
N ASN A 316 -4.24 1.27 -5.03
CA ASN A 316 -4.29 -0.15 -5.33
C ASN A 316 -5.02 -0.86 -4.19
N PHE A 317 -5.32 -2.15 -4.32
CA PHE A 317 -6.02 -2.88 -3.25
C PHE A 317 -5.28 -2.89 -1.90
N TYR A 318 -3.94 -2.81 -1.88
CA TYR A 318 -3.19 -2.75 -0.62
C TYR A 318 -3.42 -1.42 0.12
N LEU A 319 -3.35 -0.31 -0.59
CA LEU A 319 -3.57 1.03 -0.05
C LEU A 319 -5.04 1.24 0.34
N ASP A 320 -5.96 0.78 -0.51
CA ASP A 320 -7.40 0.87 -0.26
C ASP A 320 -7.82 0.07 0.98
N ASN A 321 -7.30 -1.15 1.13
CA ASN A 321 -7.57 -1.97 2.31
C ASN A 321 -7.02 -1.36 3.60
N ASN A 322 -5.81 -0.81 3.55
CA ASN A 322 -5.25 -0.07 4.68
C ASN A 322 -6.08 1.19 5.01
N THR A 323 -6.68 1.83 4.01
CA THR A 323 -7.57 3.00 4.19
C THR A 323 -8.88 2.59 4.86
N ILE A 324 -9.49 1.47 4.45
CA ILE A 324 -10.67 0.89 5.09
C ILE A 324 -10.36 0.47 6.52
N GLU A 325 -9.15 -0.03 6.78
CA GLU A 325 -8.75 -0.42 8.13
C GLU A 325 -8.63 0.79 9.09
N ILE A 326 -8.36 2.00 8.59
CA ILE A 326 -8.48 3.21 9.42
C ILE A 326 -9.93 3.44 9.87
N LEU A 327 -10.92 3.23 8.99
CA LEU A 327 -12.33 3.31 9.34
C LEU A 327 -12.69 2.24 10.38
N ASN A 328 -12.28 0.99 10.20
CA ASN A 328 -12.53 -0.07 11.17
C ASN A 328 -11.91 0.25 12.53
N ASN A 329 -10.67 0.75 12.55
CA ASN A 329 -9.97 1.17 13.76
C ASN A 329 -10.67 2.33 14.46
N LEU A 330 -11.28 3.25 13.72
CA LEU A 330 -12.10 4.32 14.29
C LEU A 330 -13.34 3.75 14.98
N GLU A 331 -14.06 2.85 14.31
CA GLU A 331 -15.27 2.21 14.87
C GLU A 331 -14.91 1.43 16.15
N GLU A 332 -13.82 0.66 16.11
CA GLU A 332 -13.27 -0.05 17.28
C GLU A 332 -12.86 0.92 18.41
N ALA A 333 -12.19 2.03 18.07
CA ALA A 333 -11.75 3.03 19.02
C ALA A 333 -12.93 3.65 19.77
N TYR A 334 -13.99 4.00 19.05
CA TYR A 334 -15.19 4.56 19.65
C TYR A 334 -15.96 3.55 20.49
N ASP A 335 -16.13 2.33 20.01
CA ASP A 335 -16.92 1.30 20.70
C ASP A 335 -16.25 0.86 22.00
N ASN A 336 -14.92 0.77 22.00
CA ASN A 336 -14.13 0.35 23.16
C ASN A 336 -13.58 1.52 24.00
N LYS A 337 -13.88 2.77 23.63
CA LYS A 337 -13.42 4.00 24.31
C LYS A 337 -11.89 4.05 24.48
N LYS A 338 -11.14 3.73 23.43
CA LYS A 338 -9.68 3.66 23.42
C LYS A 338 -9.06 4.34 22.20
N TYR A 339 -7.75 4.57 22.24
CA TYR A 339 -6.98 4.83 21.02
C TYR A 339 -6.61 3.49 20.38
N VAL A 340 -6.84 3.36 19.08
CA VAL A 340 -6.46 2.17 18.31
C VAL A 340 -5.21 2.48 17.51
N LYS A 341 -4.23 1.60 17.55
CA LYS A 341 -2.99 1.72 16.78
C LYS A 341 -3.19 1.22 15.36
N PHE A 342 -2.58 1.88 14.38
CA PHE A 342 -2.54 1.41 13.00
C PHE A 342 -1.13 0.91 12.68
N VAL A 343 -0.99 -0.40 12.49
CA VAL A 343 0.32 -1.05 12.22
C VAL A 343 0.19 -2.03 11.07
N ASN A 344 0.94 -1.77 9.99
CA ASN A 344 1.11 -2.69 8.86
C ASN A 344 2.60 -3.01 8.72
N ILE A 345 2.97 -4.23 9.11
CA ILE A 345 4.36 -4.70 9.12
C ILE A 345 4.68 -5.42 7.82
N GLY A 346 5.77 -5.06 7.16
CA GLY A 346 6.35 -5.83 6.06
C GLY A 346 7.67 -6.48 6.47
N ILE A 347 7.86 -7.74 6.11
CA ILE A 347 9.14 -8.44 6.18
C ILE A 347 9.70 -8.50 4.77
N LEU A 348 10.73 -7.69 4.51
CA LEU A 348 11.28 -7.49 3.18
C LEU A 348 12.57 -8.29 3.05
N ILE A 349 12.58 -9.24 2.11
CA ILE A 349 13.74 -10.06 1.78
C ILE A 349 14.45 -9.41 0.60
N HIS A 350 15.62 -8.81 0.83
CA HIS A 350 16.37 -8.07 -0.17
C HIS A 350 17.22 -9.00 -1.04
N ILE A 351 16.88 -9.12 -2.31
CA ILE A 351 17.55 -10.03 -3.25
C ILE A 351 18.33 -9.23 -4.30
N ARG A 352 19.57 -9.67 -4.56
CA ARG A 352 20.43 -9.15 -5.61
C ARG A 352 21.05 -10.29 -6.42
N LEU A 353 20.55 -10.50 -7.63
CA LEU A 353 21.00 -11.61 -8.49
C LEU A 353 22.24 -11.25 -9.35
N GLU A 354 22.70 -10.00 -9.28
CA GLU A 354 23.82 -9.45 -10.03
C GLU A 354 25.17 -9.60 -9.30
N SER A 355 25.22 -10.40 -8.24
CA SER A 355 26.43 -10.69 -7.48
C SER A 355 27.57 -11.21 -8.38
N THR A 356 28.77 -10.67 -8.20
CA THR A 356 29.97 -11.02 -8.98
C THR A 356 30.79 -12.16 -8.38
N ARG A 357 30.82 -12.27 -7.04
CA ARG A 357 31.60 -13.28 -6.31
C ARG A 357 30.98 -14.67 -6.41
N LEU A 358 29.70 -14.77 -6.07
CA LEU A 358 28.85 -15.94 -6.26
C LEU A 358 27.64 -15.51 -7.09
N LYS A 359 27.65 -15.86 -8.38
CA LYS A 359 26.60 -15.47 -9.32
C LYS A 359 25.29 -16.17 -8.98
N GLU A 360 24.18 -15.44 -9.09
CA GLU A 360 22.82 -15.99 -8.94
C GLU A 360 22.60 -16.75 -7.62
N LYS A 361 23.34 -16.37 -6.57
CA LYS A 361 23.46 -17.11 -5.31
C LYS A 361 22.13 -17.52 -4.67
N HIS A 362 21.12 -16.65 -4.68
CA HIS A 362 19.82 -16.92 -4.08
C HIS A 362 19.02 -18.02 -4.80
N ILE A 363 19.29 -18.25 -6.09
CA ILE A 363 18.62 -19.25 -6.93
C ILE A 363 19.54 -20.45 -7.24
N ILE A 364 20.60 -20.64 -6.46
CA ILE A 364 21.33 -21.92 -6.44
C ILE A 364 20.44 -22.96 -5.74
N LYS A 365 20.35 -24.16 -6.32
CA LYS A 365 19.60 -25.27 -5.74
C LYS A 365 20.44 -26.05 -4.74
N VAL A 366 19.88 -26.31 -3.58
CA VAL A 366 20.36 -27.30 -2.62
C VAL A 366 19.25 -28.32 -2.43
N LYS A 367 19.51 -29.57 -2.80
CA LYS A 367 18.49 -30.62 -2.98
C LYS A 367 17.39 -30.18 -3.97
N ASP A 368 16.14 -30.11 -3.52
CA ASP A 368 14.95 -29.84 -4.32
C ASP A 368 14.48 -28.38 -4.27
N LYS A 369 15.19 -27.50 -3.54
CA LYS A 369 14.78 -26.11 -3.29
C LYS A 369 15.89 -25.13 -3.63
N TYR A 370 15.50 -23.92 -4.02
CA TYR A 370 16.42 -22.78 -4.11
C TYR A 370 16.84 -22.31 -2.71
N LEU A 371 18.06 -21.77 -2.57
CA LEU A 371 18.52 -21.20 -1.28
C LEU A 371 17.55 -20.15 -0.72
N LEU A 372 17.00 -19.30 -1.58
CA LEU A 372 15.94 -18.36 -1.22
C LEU A 372 14.71 -19.04 -0.59
N GLU A 373 14.31 -20.21 -1.07
CA GLU A 373 13.14 -20.91 -0.52
C GLU A 373 13.39 -21.38 0.92
N TYR A 374 14.62 -21.75 1.29
CA TYR A 374 14.96 -22.09 2.67
C TYR A 374 14.82 -20.89 3.60
N GLN A 375 15.25 -19.71 3.15
CA GLN A 375 15.07 -18.46 3.90
C GLN A 375 13.58 -18.12 4.08
N ILE A 376 12.79 -18.20 3.00
CA ILE A 376 11.34 -17.98 3.05
C ILE A 376 10.68 -18.94 4.04
N LEU A 377 11.01 -20.24 3.99
CA LEU A 377 10.44 -21.25 4.88
C LEU A 377 10.82 -21.00 6.34
N ARG A 378 12.07 -20.60 6.62
CA ARG A 378 12.53 -20.27 7.97
C ARG A 378 11.74 -19.08 8.56
N ILE A 379 11.50 -18.05 7.75
CA ILE A 379 10.70 -16.88 8.14
C ILE A 379 9.24 -17.31 8.37
N LYS A 380 8.60 -17.96 7.39
CA LYS A 380 7.20 -18.39 7.48
C LYS A 380 6.94 -19.27 8.70
N ASN A 381 7.83 -20.21 9.01
CA ASN A 381 7.69 -21.09 10.18
C ASN A 381 7.58 -20.34 11.51
N GLN A 382 8.03 -19.09 11.59
CA GLN A 382 7.88 -18.26 12.79
C GLN A 382 6.70 -17.30 12.66
N ILE A 383 6.47 -16.73 11.48
CA ILE A 383 5.34 -15.83 11.22
C ILE A 383 4.00 -16.54 11.36
N ASP A 384 3.90 -17.80 10.93
CA ASP A 384 2.69 -18.60 11.05
C ASP A 384 2.31 -18.88 12.53
N LYS A 385 3.20 -18.60 13.49
CA LYS A 385 2.96 -18.71 14.94
C LYS A 385 2.55 -17.38 15.59
N LEU A 386 2.57 -16.26 14.86
CA LEU A 386 2.17 -14.96 15.39
C LEU A 386 0.64 -14.90 15.54
N GLU A 387 0.18 -14.57 16.74
CA GLU A 387 -1.22 -14.25 16.99
C GLU A 387 -1.43 -12.74 16.89
N ASN A 388 -2.54 -12.31 16.25
CA ASN A 388 -2.97 -10.91 16.13
C ASN A 388 -2.03 -9.99 15.32
N ILE A 389 -0.98 -10.51 14.72
CA ILE A 389 -0.08 -9.79 13.83
C ILE A 389 0.05 -10.61 12.55
N ASN A 390 -0.22 -10.00 11.40
CA ASN A 390 -0.10 -10.65 10.10
C ASN A 390 0.86 -9.87 9.19
N PRO A 391 2.19 -9.98 9.39
CA PRO A 391 3.16 -9.27 8.58
C PRO A 391 3.12 -9.75 7.12
N LYS A 392 3.19 -8.83 6.18
CA LYS A 392 3.33 -9.15 4.75
C LYS A 392 4.77 -9.54 4.45
N ILE A 393 5.00 -10.75 3.95
CA ILE A 393 6.33 -11.16 3.48
C ILE A 393 6.47 -10.79 2.00
N ILE A 394 7.51 -10.00 1.68
CA ILE A 394 7.72 -9.45 0.34
C ILE A 394 9.14 -9.76 -0.11
N LEU A 395 9.27 -10.40 -1.27
CA LEU A 395 10.55 -10.53 -1.96
C LEU A 395 10.86 -9.21 -2.67
N ASN A 396 11.90 -8.51 -2.21
CA ASN A 396 12.23 -7.16 -2.64
C ASN A 396 13.49 -7.14 -3.52
N VAL A 397 13.29 -6.99 -4.83
CA VAL A 397 14.28 -7.31 -5.87
C VAL A 397 14.66 -6.06 -6.66
N SER A 398 15.91 -5.99 -7.11
CA SER A 398 16.35 -4.98 -8.09
C SER A 398 15.57 -5.10 -9.41
N ASP A 399 15.08 -4.00 -9.95
CA ASP A 399 14.31 -3.99 -11.19
C ASP A 399 15.11 -4.45 -12.42
N ILE A 400 16.43 -4.31 -12.41
CA ILE A 400 17.32 -4.84 -13.47
C ILE A 400 17.27 -6.38 -13.58
N SER A 401 16.82 -7.06 -12.53
CA SER A 401 16.58 -8.50 -12.53
C SER A 401 15.22 -8.91 -13.11
N ARG A 402 14.30 -7.96 -13.38
CA ARG A 402 12.92 -8.25 -13.76
C ARG A 402 12.85 -9.11 -15.02
N ASP A 403 13.38 -8.63 -16.14
CA ASP A 403 13.22 -9.29 -17.45
C ASP A 403 13.75 -10.74 -17.45
N LYS A 404 14.85 -10.98 -16.72
CA LYS A 404 15.49 -12.30 -16.69
C LYS A 404 14.82 -13.26 -15.69
N TYR A 405 14.35 -12.77 -14.54
CA TYR A 405 13.97 -13.63 -13.42
C TYR A 405 12.52 -13.50 -12.97
N TYR A 406 11.70 -12.62 -13.56
CA TYR A 406 10.31 -12.39 -13.15
C TYR A 406 9.53 -13.69 -13.00
N ASN A 407 9.49 -14.53 -14.05
CA ASN A 407 8.71 -15.78 -14.01
C ASN A 407 9.19 -16.74 -12.92
N LEU A 408 10.50 -16.88 -12.74
CA LEU A 408 11.07 -17.76 -11.71
C LEU A 408 10.71 -17.27 -10.31
N LEU A 409 10.94 -15.98 -10.04
CA LEU A 409 10.69 -15.39 -8.72
C LEU A 409 9.19 -15.32 -8.42
N TYR A 410 8.36 -15.04 -9.42
CA TYR A 410 6.91 -15.06 -9.32
C TYR A 410 6.41 -16.45 -8.93
N GLU A 411 6.88 -17.53 -9.59
CA GLU A 411 6.49 -18.90 -9.24
C GLU A 411 6.96 -19.30 -7.83
N ILE A 412 8.15 -18.86 -7.40
CA ILE A 412 8.63 -19.06 -6.02
C ILE A 412 7.70 -18.33 -5.02
N CYS A 413 7.42 -17.05 -5.25
CA CYS A 413 6.56 -16.27 -4.37
C CYS A 413 5.14 -16.83 -4.31
N LYS A 414 4.59 -17.23 -5.46
CA LYS A 414 3.28 -17.87 -5.60
C LYS A 414 3.20 -19.17 -4.82
N LYS A 415 4.21 -20.06 -4.97
CA LYS A 415 4.34 -21.33 -4.25
C LYS A 415 4.30 -21.15 -2.73
N HIS A 416 4.96 -20.10 -2.22
CA HIS A 416 5.07 -19.84 -0.78
C HIS A 416 4.03 -18.85 -0.25
N ASN A 417 3.10 -18.38 -1.09
CA ASN A 417 2.11 -17.36 -0.77
C ASN A 417 2.74 -16.11 -0.11
N ILE A 418 3.77 -15.56 -0.76
CA ILE A 418 4.40 -14.29 -0.41
C ILE A 418 4.34 -13.34 -1.60
N HIS A 419 4.65 -12.07 -1.42
CA HIS A 419 4.56 -11.07 -2.49
C HIS A 419 5.90 -10.83 -3.19
N LEU A 420 5.86 -10.21 -4.36
CA LEU A 420 7.03 -9.88 -5.17
C LEU A 420 7.02 -8.39 -5.48
N PHE A 421 8.16 -7.73 -5.29
CA PHE A 421 8.33 -6.32 -5.62
C PHE A 421 9.67 -6.10 -6.32
N PHE A 422 9.62 -5.37 -7.42
CA PHE A 422 10.80 -4.93 -8.17
C PHE A 422 10.89 -3.41 -8.08
N GLY A 423 11.99 -2.91 -7.52
CA GLY A 423 12.19 -1.47 -7.30
C GLY A 423 13.60 -1.02 -7.61
N ASN A 424 14.05 0.06 -6.97
CA ASN A 424 15.31 0.73 -7.24
C ASN A 424 16.50 -0.23 -7.43
N ASN A 425 17.28 -0.03 -8.50
CA ASN A 425 18.38 -0.92 -8.87
C ASN A 425 19.59 -0.81 -7.95
N ASN A 426 19.88 0.38 -7.45
CA ASN A 426 21.18 0.72 -6.88
C ASN A 426 21.11 1.04 -5.38
N SER A 427 19.90 1.15 -4.83
CA SER A 427 19.66 1.48 -3.44
C SER A 427 18.61 0.57 -2.82
N ILE A 428 19.05 -0.33 -1.95
CA ILE A 428 18.18 -1.09 -1.04
C ILE A 428 17.27 -0.14 -0.24
N PRO A 429 17.74 0.93 0.42
CA PRO A 429 16.84 1.86 1.13
C PRO A 429 15.75 2.49 0.26
N MET A 430 16.08 2.95 -0.95
CA MET A 430 15.08 3.52 -1.86
C MET A 430 14.09 2.45 -2.32
N ARG A 431 14.58 1.25 -2.60
CA ARG A 431 13.73 0.10 -2.95
C ARG A 431 12.79 -0.28 -1.80
N ILE A 432 13.24 -0.19 -0.55
CA ILE A 432 12.40 -0.40 0.64
C ILE A 432 11.32 0.69 0.71
N LEU A 433 11.67 1.95 0.45
CA LEU A 433 10.72 3.05 0.44
C LEU A 433 9.63 2.84 -0.63
N GLU A 434 10.02 2.56 -1.88
CA GLU A 434 9.11 2.28 -2.99
C GLU A 434 8.19 1.08 -2.69
N CYS A 435 8.75 0.01 -2.13
CA CYS A 435 7.99 -1.16 -1.70
C CYS A 435 6.98 -0.81 -0.58
N SER A 436 7.41 0.03 0.38
CA SER A 436 6.56 0.44 1.49
C SER A 436 5.42 1.33 1.03
N ASP A 437 5.68 2.23 0.08
CA ASP A 437 4.64 3.07 -0.54
C ASP A 437 3.63 2.21 -1.31
N TYR A 438 4.08 1.17 -2.03
CA TYR A 438 3.18 0.31 -2.79
C TYR A 438 2.25 -0.55 -1.91
N TYR A 439 2.77 -1.14 -0.82
CA TYR A 439 2.01 -2.01 0.09
C TYR A 439 1.43 -1.29 1.32
N GLY A 440 1.63 0.03 1.40
CA GLY A 440 1.23 0.86 2.55
C GLY A 440 1.83 0.42 3.89
N LEU A 441 3.09 0.01 3.90
CA LEU A 441 3.76 -0.48 5.10
C LEU A 441 4.08 0.69 6.05
N THR A 442 3.83 0.51 7.34
CA THR A 442 4.23 1.49 8.37
C THR A 442 5.50 1.09 9.11
N HIS A 443 5.80 -0.21 9.14
CA HIS A 443 6.94 -0.79 9.84
C HIS A 443 7.59 -1.86 8.96
N ILE A 444 8.92 -1.88 8.94
CA ILE A 444 9.70 -2.76 8.08
C ILE A 444 10.61 -3.63 8.96
N VAL A 445 10.62 -4.94 8.69
CA VAL A 445 11.67 -5.87 9.13
C VAL A 445 12.53 -6.18 7.91
N SER A 446 13.79 -5.78 7.96
CA SER A 446 14.72 -5.77 6.82
C SER A 446 15.60 -7.02 6.86
N VAL A 447 15.39 -7.95 5.92
CA VAL A 447 16.11 -9.23 5.85
C VAL A 447 17.03 -9.22 4.63
N ASP A 448 18.33 -9.41 4.84
CA ASP A 448 19.27 -9.57 3.73
C ASP A 448 19.09 -10.95 3.08
N GLY A 449 18.97 -11.01 1.75
CA GLY A 449 18.74 -12.27 1.04
C GLY A 449 19.90 -13.26 1.06
N ASP A 450 21.06 -12.81 1.56
CA ASP A 450 22.27 -13.61 1.73
C ASP A 450 22.31 -14.33 3.08
N ASP A 451 21.44 -13.92 4.01
CA ASP A 451 21.30 -14.45 5.35
C ASP A 451 20.29 -15.60 5.36
N ILE A 452 20.61 -16.67 4.63
CA ILE A 452 19.68 -17.80 4.36
C ILE A 452 19.10 -18.39 5.64
N LEU A 453 19.88 -18.40 6.73
CA LEU A 453 19.53 -18.93 8.03
C LEU A 453 19.30 -17.81 9.08
N VAL A 454 18.81 -16.64 8.64
CA VAL A 454 18.43 -15.50 9.49
C VAL A 454 17.64 -15.93 10.73
N SER A 455 17.79 -15.23 11.86
CA SER A 455 17.03 -15.56 13.06
C SER A 455 15.53 -15.33 12.87
N GLY A 456 14.78 -16.42 12.82
CA GLY A 456 13.32 -16.35 12.75
C GLY A 456 12.69 -15.92 14.09
N GLU A 457 13.30 -16.26 15.22
CA GLU A 457 12.82 -15.85 16.55
C GLU A 457 12.95 -14.33 16.72
N GLN A 458 14.05 -13.73 16.26
CA GLN A 458 14.24 -12.29 16.35
C GLN A 458 13.37 -11.52 15.36
N ILE A 459 13.06 -12.07 14.18
CA ILE A 459 12.03 -11.50 13.30
C ILE A 459 10.69 -11.37 14.06
N THR A 460 10.29 -12.41 14.78
CA THR A 460 9.06 -12.44 15.59
C THR A 460 9.11 -11.43 16.73
N ASN A 461 10.21 -11.37 17.46
CA ASN A 461 10.40 -10.40 18.55
C ASN A 461 10.36 -8.95 18.06
N ILE A 462 10.99 -8.65 16.92
CA ILE A 462 10.94 -7.32 16.31
C ILE A 462 9.50 -6.99 15.89
N CYS A 463 8.78 -7.91 15.25
CA CYS A 463 7.37 -7.71 14.88
C CYS A 463 6.51 -7.36 16.10
N HIS A 464 6.64 -8.10 17.20
CA HIS A 464 5.92 -7.80 18.44
C HIS A 464 6.28 -6.43 19.04
N ASN A 465 7.57 -6.07 19.05
CA ASN A 465 8.01 -4.79 19.60
C ASN A 465 7.47 -3.62 18.78
N MET A 466 7.55 -3.69 17.45
CA MET A 466 7.02 -2.67 16.55
C MET A 466 5.50 -2.58 16.63
N TYR A 467 4.81 -3.72 16.68
CA TYR A 467 3.36 -3.74 16.83
C TYR A 467 2.90 -3.13 18.15
N ASN A 468 3.58 -3.44 19.26
CA ASN A 468 3.20 -2.93 20.58
C ASN A 468 3.66 -1.49 20.84
N ASN A 469 4.67 -1.02 20.11
CA ASN A 469 5.22 0.32 20.25
C ASN A 469 5.33 0.95 18.84
N PRO A 470 4.22 1.43 18.25
CA PRO A 470 4.22 1.91 16.87
C PRO A 470 5.01 3.22 16.65
N ASN A 471 5.45 3.86 17.73
CA ASN A 471 6.40 4.99 17.69
C ASN A 471 7.87 4.56 17.67
N LEU A 472 8.15 3.25 17.68
CA LEU A 472 9.51 2.71 17.70
C LEU A 472 10.20 3.00 16.36
N GLU A 473 11.20 3.87 16.40
CA GLU A 473 11.93 4.33 15.22
C GLU A 473 12.79 3.24 14.58
N TYR A 474 13.63 2.60 15.40
CA TYR A 474 14.62 1.61 14.96
C TYR A 474 14.87 0.59 16.08
N ILE A 475 14.89 -0.69 15.72
CA ILE A 475 15.20 -1.81 16.60
C ILE A 475 16.08 -2.82 15.87
N TYR A 476 17.04 -3.42 16.57
CA TYR A 476 17.86 -4.48 15.99
C TYR A 476 18.27 -5.51 17.04
N SER A 477 18.44 -6.75 16.61
CA SER A 477 19.05 -7.79 17.43
C SER A 477 20.56 -7.67 17.44
N LYS A 478 21.17 -8.03 18.55
CA LYS A 478 22.61 -8.09 18.74
C LYS A 478 22.98 -9.41 19.38
N ASP A 479 24.26 -9.76 19.26
CA ASP A 479 24.88 -10.91 19.89
C ASP A 479 24.38 -12.23 19.29
N LEU A 480 23.92 -12.22 18.03
CA LEU A 480 23.76 -13.38 17.12
C LEU A 480 24.98 -13.56 16.19
N PRO A 481 25.24 -14.78 15.65
CA PRO A 481 26.27 -14.96 14.63
C PRO A 481 26.06 -14.04 13.43
N LEU A 482 27.13 -13.78 12.67
CA LEU A 482 27.03 -12.99 11.45
C LEU A 482 26.11 -13.72 10.45
N GLY A 483 25.13 -13.00 9.89
CA GLY A 483 24.08 -13.56 9.03
C GLY A 483 22.80 -14.03 9.77
N MET A 484 22.70 -13.78 11.09
CA MET A 484 21.49 -14.07 11.87
C MET A 484 20.82 -12.86 12.49
N ASN A 485 21.55 -11.76 12.70
CA ASN A 485 20.97 -10.55 13.29
C ASN A 485 19.98 -9.89 12.33
N ILE A 486 18.97 -9.24 12.88
CA ILE A 486 17.89 -8.61 12.12
C ILE A 486 17.64 -7.20 12.63
N ALA A 487 17.24 -6.31 11.71
CA ALA A 487 16.82 -4.95 12.02
C ALA A 487 15.37 -4.70 11.58
N GLY A 488 14.69 -3.83 12.31
CA GLY A 488 13.42 -3.26 11.91
C GLY A 488 13.37 -1.76 12.20
N PHE A 489 12.62 -1.03 11.37
CA PHE A 489 12.48 0.42 11.48
C PHE A 489 11.15 0.91 10.91
N SER A 490 10.70 2.08 11.36
CA SER A 490 9.45 2.67 10.85
C SER A 490 9.65 3.30 9.47
N TYR A 491 8.58 3.29 8.67
CA TYR A 491 8.53 3.97 7.38
C TYR A 491 8.92 5.46 7.48
N GLN A 492 8.41 6.13 8.52
CA GLN A 492 8.65 7.57 8.73
C GLN A 492 10.14 7.88 8.92
N VAL A 493 10.83 7.05 9.70
CA VAL A 493 12.27 7.18 9.93
C VAL A 493 13.06 6.93 8.66
N LEU A 494 12.72 5.88 7.89
CA LEU A 494 13.34 5.63 6.59
C LEU A 494 13.19 6.84 5.65
N LYS A 495 11.97 7.34 5.49
CA LYS A 495 11.67 8.49 4.62
C LYS A 495 12.44 9.75 5.04
N LYS A 496 12.51 10.02 6.35
CA LYS A 496 13.27 11.15 6.91
C LYS A 496 14.78 10.98 6.71
N SER A 497 15.31 9.78 6.95
CA SER A 497 16.73 9.48 6.79
C SER A 497 17.18 9.62 5.33
N LEU A 498 16.36 9.19 4.36
CA LEU A 498 16.68 9.29 2.94
C LEU A 498 16.69 10.71 2.40
N LYS A 499 15.83 11.61 2.92
CA LYS A 499 15.85 13.03 2.53
C LYS A 499 17.17 13.73 2.88
N ASN A 500 17.91 13.21 3.89
CA ASN A 500 19.14 13.81 4.39
C ASN A 500 20.41 13.11 3.91
N SER A 501 20.30 12.03 3.11
CA SER A 501 21.45 11.28 2.62
C SER A 501 21.82 11.69 1.20
N ASN A 502 23.09 12.00 0.95
CA ASN A 502 23.60 12.42 -0.36
C ASN A 502 23.96 11.25 -1.29
N GLU A 503 24.06 10.02 -0.76
CA GLU A 503 24.37 8.82 -1.52
C GLU A 503 23.45 7.67 -1.10
N HIS A 504 23.02 6.87 -2.08
CA HIS A 504 22.06 5.79 -1.91
C HIS A 504 22.64 4.51 -2.54
N ASN A 505 23.46 3.79 -1.77
CA ASN A 505 24.13 2.56 -2.23
C ASN A 505 23.66 1.33 -1.44
N ASP A 506 23.89 0.14 -2.00
CA ASP A 506 23.45 -1.13 -1.41
C ASP A 506 24.33 -1.66 -0.26
N THR A 507 25.58 -1.22 -0.12
CA THR A 507 26.51 -1.80 0.87
C THR A 507 26.69 -0.90 2.07
N GLY A 508 26.42 -1.44 3.26
CA GLY A 508 26.65 -0.71 4.51
C GLY A 508 25.68 0.45 4.76
N TRP A 509 24.53 0.46 4.09
CA TRP A 509 23.51 1.52 4.10
C TRP A 509 22.92 1.84 5.48
N GLY A 510 23.22 1.06 6.52
CA GLY A 510 22.79 1.34 7.90
C GLY A 510 23.24 2.70 8.46
N TYR A 511 24.22 3.37 7.83
CA TYR A 511 24.64 4.73 8.20
C TYR A 511 23.50 5.76 8.13
N ILE A 512 22.47 5.52 7.30
CA ILE A 512 21.31 6.42 7.19
C ILE A 512 20.55 6.54 8.52
N PHE A 513 20.77 5.62 9.46
CA PHE A 513 20.14 5.61 10.78
C PHE A 513 21.10 6.00 11.93
N ASP A 514 22.29 6.55 11.65
CA ASP A 514 23.25 6.87 12.71
C ASP A 514 22.75 7.95 13.69
N ASN A 515 21.88 8.85 13.22
CA ASN A 515 21.25 9.89 14.04
C ASN A 515 19.84 9.51 14.56
N VAL A 516 19.48 8.23 14.51
CA VAL A 516 18.15 7.72 14.91
C VAL A 516 18.25 7.03 16.26
N LYS A 517 17.18 7.13 17.07
CA LYS A 517 17.13 6.42 18.35
C LYS A 517 17.01 4.91 18.12
N LYS A 518 18.02 4.15 18.53
CA LYS A 518 18.08 2.69 18.34
C LYS A 518 17.71 1.94 19.62
N THR A 519 16.81 0.97 19.51
CA THR A 519 16.52 -0.02 20.54
C THR A 519 17.29 -1.31 20.23
N VAL A 520 17.96 -1.88 21.24
CA VAL A 520 18.78 -3.08 21.06
C VAL A 520 18.13 -4.28 21.75
N LEU A 521 17.93 -5.37 21.01
CA LEU A 521 17.57 -6.68 21.55
C LEU A 521 18.85 -7.50 21.75
N ASN A 522 19.39 -7.51 22.97
CA ASN A 522 20.58 -8.31 23.28
C ASN A 522 20.20 -9.78 23.47
N ILE A 523 20.75 -10.67 22.64
CA ILE A 523 20.42 -12.09 22.63
C ILE A 523 21.55 -12.88 23.31
N ASN A 524 21.23 -13.54 24.41
CA ASN A 524 22.25 -14.24 25.20
C ASN A 524 22.24 -15.75 24.89
N ILE A 525 22.80 -16.13 23.74
CA ILE A 525 23.07 -17.53 23.41
C ILE A 525 24.53 -17.82 23.75
N LYS A 526 24.75 -18.61 24.81
CA LYS A 526 26.10 -18.96 25.28
C LYS A 526 26.59 -20.24 24.60
N VAL A 527 27.30 -20.08 23.50
CA VAL A 527 27.93 -21.19 22.77
C VAL A 527 29.40 -20.84 22.53
N ASP A 528 30.30 -21.82 22.69
CA ASP A 528 31.71 -21.65 22.38
C ASP A 528 31.92 -21.40 20.88
N ASN A 529 33.00 -20.70 20.48
CA ASN A 529 33.34 -20.40 19.08
C ASN A 529 32.27 -19.61 18.29
N TYR A 530 31.35 -18.97 18.99
CA TYR A 530 30.23 -18.27 18.38
C TYR A 530 30.63 -17.15 17.41
N ASP A 531 31.69 -16.43 17.74
CA ASP A 531 32.31 -15.36 16.97
C ASP A 531 32.88 -15.84 15.62
N LYS A 532 33.09 -17.15 15.47
CA LYS A 532 33.58 -17.79 14.25
C LYS A 532 32.48 -18.25 13.31
N ILE A 533 31.23 -18.29 13.77
CA ILE A 533 30.09 -18.73 12.96
C ILE A 533 29.69 -17.59 12.02
N ARG A 534 29.85 -17.83 10.71
CA ARG A 534 29.47 -16.90 9.66
C ARG A 534 28.46 -17.52 8.70
N LEU A 535 27.23 -17.04 8.72
CA LEU A 535 26.09 -17.54 7.95
C LEU A 535 25.64 -16.56 6.86
N THR A 536 26.59 -15.94 6.16
CA THR A 536 26.32 -15.15 4.94
C THR A 536 26.72 -15.93 3.70
N LEU A 537 25.93 -15.82 2.62
CA LEU A 537 26.18 -16.47 1.33
C LEU A 537 26.89 -15.50 0.38
N ASP A 538 28.22 -15.45 0.39
CA ASP A 538 28.98 -14.51 -0.44
C ASP A 538 29.97 -15.17 -1.40
N TYR A 539 30.50 -16.32 -1.01
CA TYR A 539 31.55 -17.06 -1.70
C TYR A 539 31.15 -18.53 -1.89
N GLU A 540 31.81 -19.23 -2.81
CA GLU A 540 31.57 -20.66 -3.05
C GLU A 540 31.75 -21.51 -1.78
N ILE A 541 32.69 -21.13 -0.91
CA ILE A 541 32.92 -21.84 0.36
C ILE A 541 31.75 -21.71 1.34
N ASP A 542 30.96 -20.64 1.24
CA ASP A 542 29.72 -20.50 2.01
C ASP A 542 28.64 -21.43 1.49
N LEU A 543 28.56 -21.59 0.17
CA LEU A 543 27.63 -22.55 -0.44
C LEU A 543 27.90 -23.97 0.10
N HIS A 544 29.16 -24.36 0.23
CA HIS A 544 29.52 -25.64 0.86
C HIS A 544 29.06 -25.74 2.31
N LEU A 545 29.19 -24.67 3.10
CA LEU A 545 28.66 -24.64 4.47
C LEU A 545 27.13 -24.83 4.47
N PHE A 546 26.40 -24.07 3.65
CA PHE A 546 24.93 -24.18 3.57
C PHE A 546 24.47 -25.55 3.07
N GLN A 547 25.17 -26.17 2.12
CA GLN A 547 24.88 -27.54 1.67
C GLN A 547 24.94 -28.53 2.85
N ASN A 548 25.98 -28.44 3.69
CA ASN A 548 26.12 -29.31 4.87
C ASN A 548 25.05 -29.02 5.94
N ILE A 549 24.70 -27.75 6.17
CA ILE A 549 23.71 -27.39 7.20
C ILE A 549 22.28 -27.76 6.75
N LEU A 550 21.90 -27.45 5.51
CA LEU A 550 20.53 -27.64 5.00
C LEU A 550 20.20 -29.11 4.73
N GLU A 551 21.19 -29.98 4.70
CA GLU A 551 20.98 -31.42 4.59
C GLU A 551 20.12 -32.02 5.71
N ASN A 552 20.07 -31.38 6.89
CA ASN A 552 19.43 -31.90 8.11
C ASN A 552 18.15 -31.15 8.54
N ASN A 553 17.42 -30.52 7.62
CA ASN A 553 16.18 -29.76 7.91
C ASN A 553 16.35 -28.64 8.96
N SER A 554 17.56 -28.09 9.06
CA SER A 554 17.98 -27.02 9.97
C SER A 554 17.27 -25.67 9.81
N TYR A 555 16.41 -25.52 8.80
CA TYR A 555 15.58 -24.33 8.61
C TYR A 555 14.30 -24.34 9.47
N TYR A 556 13.95 -25.48 10.09
CA TYR A 556 12.81 -25.60 11.03
C TYR A 556 13.16 -25.52 12.52
N ILE A 557 14.45 -25.68 12.86
CA ILE A 557 14.90 -25.70 14.26
C ILE A 557 15.08 -24.28 14.82
N SER A 558 15.04 -24.16 16.15
CA SER A 558 15.28 -22.91 16.88
C SER A 558 16.67 -22.32 16.59
N ASP A 559 16.86 -21.04 16.89
CA ASP A 559 18.17 -20.41 16.69
C ASP A 559 19.24 -21.10 17.55
N SER A 560 18.92 -21.42 18.80
CA SER A 560 19.82 -22.11 19.72
C SER A 560 20.19 -23.52 19.24
N GLU A 561 19.23 -24.29 18.73
CA GLU A 561 19.50 -25.62 18.17
C GLU A 561 20.39 -25.54 16.92
N LEU A 562 20.15 -24.55 16.05
CA LEU A 562 20.96 -24.33 14.85
C LEU A 562 22.42 -24.01 15.20
N ILE A 563 22.62 -23.06 16.11
CA ILE A 563 23.95 -22.63 16.55
C ILE A 563 24.69 -23.78 17.22
N ASN A 564 24.02 -24.53 18.10
CA ASN A 564 24.60 -25.72 18.73
C ASN A 564 24.96 -26.79 17.71
N TYR A 565 24.11 -27.03 16.71
CA TYR A 565 24.38 -28.00 15.65
C TYR A 565 25.63 -27.63 14.85
N ILE A 566 25.78 -26.36 14.46
CA ILE A 566 26.96 -25.87 13.74
C ILE A 566 28.22 -26.02 14.59
N ASN A 567 28.16 -25.62 15.86
CA ASN A 567 29.32 -25.67 16.76
C ASN A 567 29.74 -27.11 17.08
N ASN A 568 28.80 -27.98 17.45
CA ASN A 568 29.08 -29.37 17.83
C ASN A 568 29.66 -30.21 16.69
N ASN A 569 29.35 -29.86 15.44
CA ASN A 569 29.88 -30.53 14.25
C ASN A 569 31.06 -29.76 13.62
N GLU A 570 31.52 -28.69 14.28
CA GLU A 570 32.60 -27.82 13.82
C GLU A 570 32.41 -27.28 12.38
N LEU A 571 31.17 -27.15 11.92
CA LEU A 571 30.86 -26.76 10.54
C LEU A 571 31.35 -25.34 10.23
N TYR A 572 31.45 -24.46 11.23
CA TYR A 572 32.00 -23.12 11.07
C TYR A 572 33.43 -23.09 10.50
N LYS A 573 34.21 -24.18 10.67
CA LYS A 573 35.57 -24.30 10.09
C LYS A 573 35.56 -24.30 8.57
N ILE A 574 34.43 -24.62 7.93
CA ILE A 574 34.31 -24.65 6.46
C ILE A 574 34.64 -23.28 5.87
N ASN A 575 34.13 -22.19 6.44
CA ASN A 575 34.33 -20.83 5.93
C ASN A 575 35.07 -19.89 6.90
N GLU A 576 35.61 -20.40 8.02
CA GLU A 576 36.40 -19.60 8.96
C GLU A 576 37.57 -18.88 8.27
N SER A 577 38.19 -19.52 7.27
CA SER A 577 39.36 -18.98 6.57
C SER A 577 39.11 -17.70 5.78
N ILE A 578 37.84 -17.41 5.43
CA ILE A 578 37.48 -16.23 4.60
C ILE A 578 36.90 -15.07 5.42
N ILE A 579 36.84 -15.19 6.76
CA ILE A 579 36.27 -14.13 7.62
C ILE A 579 37.01 -12.80 7.45
N GLN A 580 38.35 -12.82 7.41
CA GLN A 580 39.13 -11.60 7.24
C GLN A 580 38.90 -10.97 5.85
N GLU A 581 38.95 -11.79 4.80
CA GLU A 581 38.69 -11.34 3.42
C GLU A 581 37.29 -10.73 3.27
N TYR A 582 36.28 -11.31 3.93
CA TYR A 582 34.94 -10.76 3.99
C TYR A 582 34.93 -9.34 4.55
N TRP A 583 35.54 -9.11 5.72
CA TRP A 583 35.54 -7.79 6.35
C TRP A 583 36.36 -6.76 5.57
N ASP A 584 37.49 -7.17 4.97
CA ASP A 584 38.29 -6.30 4.11
C ASP A 584 37.46 -5.84 2.89
N ASN A 585 36.74 -6.77 2.26
CA ASN A 585 35.84 -6.47 1.14
C ASN A 585 34.63 -5.62 1.56
N PHE A 586 34.03 -5.90 2.72
CA PHE A 586 32.90 -5.11 3.23
C PHE A 586 33.32 -3.66 3.49
N ASN A 587 34.43 -3.47 4.21
CA ASN A 587 34.92 -2.14 4.55
C ASN A 587 35.39 -1.35 3.32
N LYS A 588 35.94 -2.03 2.31
CA LYS A 588 36.32 -1.40 1.04
C LYS A 588 35.12 -0.87 0.24
N ASN A 589 33.98 -1.57 0.31
CA ASN A 589 32.77 -1.24 -0.46
C ASN A 589 31.75 -0.42 0.34
N LYS A 590 31.97 -0.23 1.65
CA LYS A 590 31.13 0.61 2.49
C LYS A 590 31.34 2.07 2.14
N THR A 591 30.27 2.75 1.76
CA THR A 591 30.27 4.21 1.61
C THR A 591 30.04 4.89 2.96
N HIS A 592 30.64 6.07 3.14
CA HIS A 592 30.61 6.88 4.36
C HIS A 592 29.58 7.98 4.27
#